data_AF-A0A531L5X5-F1
#
_entry.id   AF-A0A531L5X5-F1
#
_cell.length_a   1.000
_cell.length_b   1.000
_cell.length_c   1.000
_cell.angle_alpha   90.00
_cell.angle_beta   90.00
_cell.angle_gamma   90.00
#
_symmetry.space_group_name_H-M   'P 1'
#
loop_
_entity.id
_entity.type
_entity.pdbx_description
1 polymer ?
#
loop_
_entity_poly.entity_id
_entity_poly.type
_entity_poly.pdbx_seq_one_letter_code
_entity_poly.pdbx_strand_id
1 'polypeptide(L)'
;TKGKWEIMLKCGDPSVAEVGATFSTATTANGWFGMPDNCAIDAAGRLWVSTDGQGPKATGRTDGLWAVDTEGEARATSKLFFRVPIGAELCGPLFTPDDQTAFVAVQHPADGGEDWEAFGRPSYYEDPSTRWPDFKPDMPVRPSVVAITKQGGGKIAV
;
A
#
# COMPACT_ATOMS: atom_id res chain seq x y z
N THR A 1 -23.61 -24.35 -10.03
CA THR A 1 -23.71 -23.41 -8.89
C THR A 1 -23.87 -22.00 -9.42
N LYS A 2 -24.63 -21.11 -8.74
CA LYS A 2 -24.79 -19.69 -9.09
C LYS A 2 -24.32 -18.83 -7.91
N GLY A 3 -23.70 -17.69 -8.18
CA GLY A 3 -23.27 -16.71 -7.18
C GLY A 3 -23.79 -15.31 -7.48
N LYS A 4 -23.76 -14.43 -6.48
CA LYS A 4 -23.96 -12.98 -6.63
C LYS A 4 -22.62 -12.29 -6.41
N TRP A 5 -22.41 -11.17 -7.09
CA TRP A 5 -21.22 -10.35 -6.93
C TRP A 5 -21.62 -8.90 -6.72
N GLU A 6 -20.74 -8.16 -6.06
CA GLU A 6 -20.81 -6.71 -5.91
C GLU A 6 -19.39 -6.13 -5.94
N ILE A 7 -19.28 -4.83 -6.21
CA ILE A 7 -18.01 -4.11 -6.06
C ILE A 7 -17.91 -3.71 -4.59
N MET A 8 -16.98 -4.34 -3.85
CA MET A 8 -16.75 -4.00 -2.44
C MET A 8 -16.36 -2.52 -2.28
N LEU A 9 -15.42 -2.06 -3.11
CA LEU A 9 -14.84 -0.73 -3.04
C LEU A 9 -14.34 -0.28 -4.41
N LYS A 10 -14.84 0.86 -4.89
CA LYS A 10 -14.28 1.58 -6.05
C LYS A 10 -13.29 2.62 -5.56
N CYS A 11 -12.06 2.52 -6.04
CA CYS A 11 -10.91 3.30 -5.57
C CYS A 11 -10.66 4.55 -6.43
N GLY A 12 -9.82 5.46 -5.94
CA GLY A 12 -9.49 6.74 -6.56
C GLY A 12 -9.81 7.95 -5.67
N ASP A 13 -9.49 9.15 -6.14
CA ASP A 13 -9.65 10.39 -5.36
C ASP A 13 -11.14 10.67 -5.08
N PRO A 14 -11.60 10.61 -3.81
CA PRO A 14 -12.99 10.82 -3.46
C PRO A 14 -13.44 12.29 -3.60
N SER A 15 -12.51 13.23 -3.78
CA SER A 15 -12.83 14.64 -4.03
C SER A 15 -13.25 14.93 -5.48
N VAL A 16 -13.00 14.00 -6.40
CA VAL A 16 -13.35 14.12 -7.82
C VAL A 16 -14.59 13.29 -8.12
N ALA A 17 -15.74 13.95 -8.32
CA ALA A 17 -17.03 13.26 -8.46
C ALA A 17 -17.07 12.24 -9.61
N GLU A 18 -16.39 12.53 -10.72
CA GLU A 18 -16.33 11.68 -11.91
C GLU A 18 -15.59 10.35 -11.68
N VAL A 19 -14.65 10.33 -10.73
CA VAL A 19 -13.98 9.09 -10.30
C VAL A 19 -15.01 8.14 -9.67
N GLY A 20 -15.98 8.67 -8.94
CA GLY A 20 -17.04 7.91 -8.30
C GLY A 20 -16.50 6.88 -7.31
N ALA A 21 -15.48 7.26 -6.53
CA ALA A 21 -14.93 6.41 -5.49
C ALA A 21 -15.99 6.13 -4.40
N THR A 22 -15.99 4.93 -3.82
CA THR A 22 -17.02 4.48 -2.88
C THR A 22 -16.47 4.24 -1.48
N PHE A 23 -15.42 4.97 -1.10
CA PHE A 23 -14.94 4.98 0.28
C PHE A 23 -16.03 5.50 1.23
N SER A 24 -16.10 4.94 2.44
CA SER A 24 -16.91 5.52 3.51
C SER A 24 -16.44 6.95 3.80
N THR A 25 -17.35 7.84 4.17
CA THR A 25 -17.04 9.24 4.56
C THR A 25 -16.15 9.34 5.79
N ALA A 26 -16.01 8.26 6.57
CA ALA A 26 -15.03 8.17 7.65
C ALA A 26 -13.59 7.95 7.18
N THR A 27 -13.37 7.68 5.89
CA THR A 27 -12.03 7.51 5.30
C THR A 27 -11.32 8.86 5.25
N THR A 28 -10.12 8.93 5.82
CA THR A 28 -9.33 10.16 5.86
C THR A 28 -8.65 10.46 4.53
N ALA A 29 -8.06 11.65 4.38
CA ALA A 29 -7.30 12.06 3.20
C ALA A 29 -6.14 11.10 2.83
N ASN A 30 -5.58 10.38 3.81
CA ASN A 30 -4.55 9.37 3.58
C ASN A 30 -5.13 7.95 3.46
N GLY A 31 -6.39 7.75 3.85
CA GLY A 31 -7.06 6.46 3.85
C GLY A 31 -7.55 6.02 2.47
N TRP A 32 -7.80 6.95 1.55
CA TRP A 32 -8.12 6.58 0.17
C TRP A 32 -6.85 6.14 -0.58
N PHE A 33 -7.03 5.34 -1.62
CA PHE A 33 -5.97 4.90 -2.51
C PHE A 33 -6.51 4.70 -3.93
N GLY A 34 -5.60 4.62 -4.90
CA GLY A 34 -5.86 4.20 -6.26
C GLY A 34 -5.08 2.93 -6.60
N MET A 35 -5.35 2.37 -7.78
CA MET A 35 -4.59 1.25 -8.37
C MET A 35 -4.40 0.06 -7.41
N PRO A 36 -5.51 -0.51 -6.88
CA PRO A 36 -5.42 -1.74 -6.10
C PRO A 36 -4.85 -2.88 -6.96
N ASP A 37 -3.94 -3.65 -6.40
CA ASP A 37 -3.40 -4.85 -7.04
C ASP A 37 -3.69 -6.10 -6.21
N ASN A 38 -2.90 -6.39 -5.17
CA ASN A 38 -3.08 -7.62 -4.39
C ASN A 38 -3.93 -7.40 -3.15
N CYS A 39 -4.46 -8.49 -2.60
CA CYS A 39 -5.20 -8.44 -1.35
C CYS A 39 -5.07 -9.68 -0.47
N ALA A 40 -5.35 -9.50 0.81
CA ALA A 40 -5.47 -10.56 1.81
C ALA A 40 -6.61 -10.26 2.78
N ILE A 41 -7.18 -11.31 3.38
CA ILE A 41 -8.12 -11.18 4.50
C ILE A 41 -7.40 -11.62 5.77
N ASP A 42 -7.45 -10.79 6.82
CA ASP A 42 -6.88 -11.14 8.12
C ASP A 42 -7.86 -11.92 9.01
N ALA A 43 -7.43 -12.35 10.20
CA ALA A 43 -8.30 -13.14 11.08
C ALA A 43 -9.47 -12.34 11.68
N ALA A 44 -9.46 -11.01 11.55
CA ALA A 44 -10.56 -10.12 11.93
C ALA A 44 -11.54 -9.83 10.77
N GLY A 45 -11.30 -10.37 9.58
CA GLY A 45 -12.16 -10.18 8.40
C GLY A 45 -11.91 -8.87 7.65
N ARG A 46 -10.84 -8.13 7.96
CA ARG A 46 -10.48 -6.91 7.24
C ARG A 46 -9.84 -7.27 5.90
N LEU A 47 -10.19 -6.50 4.87
CA LEU A 47 -9.58 -6.59 3.56
C LEU A 47 -8.33 -5.71 3.53
N TRP A 48 -7.17 -6.33 3.37
CA TRP A 48 -5.90 -5.66 3.20
C TRP A 48 -5.59 -5.55 1.72
N VAL A 49 -5.34 -4.33 1.24
CA VAL A 49 -5.14 -4.04 -0.19
C VAL A 49 -3.78 -3.41 -0.39
N SER A 50 -2.97 -4.01 -1.24
CA SER A 50 -1.71 -3.43 -1.70
C SER A 50 -1.93 -2.68 -3.02
N THR A 51 -1.08 -1.70 -3.29
CA THR A 51 -1.18 -0.88 -4.51
C THR A 51 0.09 -0.96 -5.36
N ASP A 52 -0.12 -0.82 -6.67
CA ASP A 52 0.92 -0.65 -7.69
C ASP A 52 0.50 0.51 -8.61
N GLY A 53 1.26 1.59 -8.57
CA GLY A 53 1.09 2.74 -9.47
C GLY A 53 0.75 4.04 -8.75
N GLN A 54 0.70 4.06 -7.43
CA GLN A 54 0.60 5.33 -6.71
C GLN A 54 1.87 6.16 -6.89
N GLY A 55 1.68 7.45 -7.12
CA GLY A 55 2.79 8.35 -7.36
C GLY A 55 2.43 9.81 -7.13
N PRO A 56 3.42 10.71 -7.24
CA PRO A 56 3.27 12.13 -6.93
C PRO A 56 2.16 12.80 -7.72
N LYS A 57 2.04 12.47 -9.02
CA LYS A 57 1.02 13.02 -9.92
C LYS A 57 -0.38 12.45 -9.67
N ALA A 58 -0.49 11.16 -9.40
CA ALA A 58 -1.77 10.47 -9.30
C ALA A 58 -2.43 10.63 -7.93
N THR A 59 -1.64 10.49 -6.85
CA THR A 59 -2.17 10.41 -5.49
C THR A 59 -1.33 11.17 -4.46
N GLY A 60 -0.20 11.76 -4.88
CA GLY A 60 0.72 12.50 -4.01
C GLY A 60 1.50 11.62 -3.03
N ARG A 61 1.57 10.30 -3.24
CA ARG A 61 2.19 9.34 -2.32
C ARG A 61 2.73 8.11 -3.05
N THR A 62 3.60 7.35 -2.37
CA THR A 62 4.08 6.05 -2.85
C THR A 62 3.01 4.98 -2.63
N ASP A 63 3.20 3.83 -3.27
CA ASP A 63 2.44 2.62 -3.01
C ASP A 63 2.56 2.14 -1.57
N GLY A 64 1.68 1.20 -1.19
CA GLY A 64 1.58 0.80 0.20
C GLY A 64 0.49 -0.24 0.47
N LEU A 65 0.15 -0.35 1.76
CA LEU A 65 -0.85 -1.26 2.29
C LEU A 65 -1.96 -0.46 2.99
N TRP A 66 -3.20 -0.74 2.64
CA TRP A 66 -4.39 -0.21 3.30
C TRP A 66 -5.21 -1.33 3.92
N ALA A 67 -5.79 -1.08 5.09
CA ALA A 67 -6.79 -1.93 5.70
C ALA A 67 -8.19 -1.35 5.43
N VAL A 68 -9.09 -2.19 4.93
CA VAL A 68 -10.47 -1.84 4.57
C VAL A 68 -11.43 -2.68 5.40
N ASP A 69 -12.31 -2.00 6.13
CA ASP A 69 -13.41 -2.64 6.85
C ASP A 69 -14.47 -3.15 5.84
N THR A 70 -14.89 -4.40 5.99
CA THR A 70 -15.72 -5.12 5.00
C THR A 70 -17.20 -5.17 5.38
N GLU A 71 -17.53 -4.91 6.63
CA GLU A 71 -18.87 -5.10 7.20
C GLU A 71 -19.24 -4.01 8.22
N GLY A 72 -20.52 -3.97 8.60
CA GLY A 72 -21.03 -3.06 9.62
C GLY A 72 -21.02 -1.59 9.21
N GLU A 73 -21.11 -0.70 10.21
CA GLU A 73 -21.10 0.77 10.01
C GLU A 73 -19.78 1.29 9.44
N ALA A 74 -18.70 0.54 9.65
CA ALA A 74 -17.37 0.85 9.13
C ALA A 74 -17.15 0.34 7.70
N ARG A 75 -18.09 -0.38 7.08
CA ARG A 75 -17.91 -0.94 5.74
C ARG A 75 -17.41 0.14 4.76
N ALA A 76 -16.36 -0.20 3.99
CA ALA A 76 -15.65 0.67 3.07
C ALA A 76 -14.86 1.82 3.72
N THR A 77 -14.69 1.83 5.04
CA THR A 77 -13.69 2.68 5.70
C THR A 77 -12.30 2.10 5.46
N SER A 78 -11.40 2.93 4.94
CA SER A 78 -10.02 2.54 4.63
C SER A 78 -9.00 3.34 5.44
N LYS A 79 -7.92 2.68 5.86
CA LYS A 79 -6.83 3.28 6.63
C LYS A 79 -5.49 2.86 6.03
N LEU A 80 -4.64 3.84 5.74
CA LEU A 80 -3.25 3.60 5.36
C LEU A 80 -2.50 2.99 6.53
N PHE A 81 -1.81 1.88 6.29
CA PHE A 81 -1.02 1.17 7.30
C PHE A 81 0.48 1.26 7.04
N PHE A 82 0.91 1.09 5.78
CA PHE A 82 2.33 1.07 5.42
C PHE A 82 2.55 1.65 4.03
N ARG A 83 3.72 2.23 3.76
CA ARG A 83 4.13 2.72 2.44
C ARG A 83 5.51 2.21 2.08
N VAL A 84 5.71 1.95 0.79
CA VAL A 84 6.99 1.52 0.24
C VAL A 84 7.87 2.70 -0.18
N PRO A 85 9.18 2.49 -0.41
CA PRO A 85 10.07 3.50 -0.95
C PRO A 85 9.66 3.98 -2.35
N ILE A 86 10.30 5.06 -2.80
CA ILE A 86 10.15 5.59 -4.15
C ILE A 86 10.42 4.49 -5.19
N GLY A 87 9.57 4.44 -6.21
CA GLY A 87 9.67 3.53 -7.34
C GLY A 87 9.31 2.08 -7.03
N ALA A 88 9.00 1.75 -5.77
CA ALA A 88 8.49 0.43 -5.43
C ALA A 88 6.96 0.37 -5.55
N GLU A 89 6.46 -0.82 -5.84
CA GLU A 89 5.09 -1.24 -5.56
C GLU A 89 5.06 -2.13 -4.29
N LEU A 90 3.87 -2.32 -3.72
CA LEU A 90 3.67 -3.29 -2.64
C LEU A 90 2.96 -4.54 -3.18
N CYS A 91 3.59 -5.70 -2.99
CA CYS A 91 3.07 -6.99 -3.45
C CYS A 91 2.90 -7.98 -2.29
N GLY A 92 1.92 -8.88 -2.44
CA GLY A 92 1.78 -10.10 -1.66
C GLY A 92 1.67 -9.92 -0.15
N PRO A 93 0.70 -9.14 0.38
CA PRO A 93 0.49 -9.07 1.81
C PRO A 93 0.09 -10.45 2.37
N LEU A 94 0.74 -10.87 3.46
CA LEU A 94 0.44 -12.11 4.16
C LEU A 94 0.47 -11.86 5.67
N PHE A 95 -0.56 -12.35 6.37
CA PHE A 95 -0.68 -12.19 7.81
C PHE A 95 -0.43 -13.52 8.52
N THR A 96 0.22 -13.48 9.67
CA THR A 96 0.23 -14.64 10.57
C THR A 96 -1.17 -14.89 11.11
N PRO A 97 -1.56 -16.15 11.42
CA PRO A 97 -2.92 -16.45 11.89
C PRO A 97 -3.36 -15.73 13.17
N ASP A 98 -2.42 -15.19 13.94
CA ASP A 98 -2.67 -14.42 15.16
C ASP A 98 -2.69 -12.89 14.94
N ASP A 99 -2.58 -12.44 13.70
CA ASP A 99 -2.46 -11.04 13.27
C ASP A 99 -1.36 -10.25 13.99
N GLN A 100 -0.27 -10.90 14.42
CA GLN A 100 0.85 -10.20 15.07
C GLN A 100 1.96 -9.79 14.11
N THR A 101 2.03 -10.41 12.93
CA THR A 101 3.00 -10.08 11.88
C THR A 101 2.33 -9.98 10.52
N ALA A 102 2.59 -8.88 9.81
CA ALA A 102 2.33 -8.78 8.38
C ALA A 102 3.65 -8.92 7.62
N PHE A 103 3.71 -9.86 6.68
CA PHE A 103 4.73 -9.94 5.67
C PHE A 103 4.27 -9.19 4.44
N VAL A 104 5.12 -8.31 3.93
CA VAL A 104 4.88 -7.58 2.68
C VAL A 104 6.12 -7.61 1.81
N ALA A 105 5.94 -7.66 0.48
CA ALA A 105 7.04 -7.58 -0.46
C ALA A 105 7.13 -6.16 -1.04
N VAL A 106 8.28 -5.51 -0.83
CA VAL A 106 8.65 -4.28 -1.54
C VAL A 106 9.27 -4.71 -2.87
N GLN A 107 8.54 -4.51 -3.96
CA GLN A 107 9.00 -4.90 -5.30
C GLN A 107 9.67 -3.71 -5.99
N HIS A 108 10.71 -4.00 -6.80
CA HIS A 108 11.49 -3.05 -7.61
C HIS A 108 11.67 -1.63 -7.04
N PRO A 109 12.18 -1.47 -5.80
CA PRO A 109 12.48 -0.13 -5.31
C PRO A 109 13.45 0.57 -6.25
N ALA A 110 13.31 1.89 -6.32
CA ALA A 110 14.03 2.75 -7.24
C ALA A 110 13.71 2.58 -8.73
N ASP A 111 12.55 2.02 -9.11
CA ASP A 111 12.06 2.17 -10.48
C ASP A 111 11.59 3.62 -10.72
N GLY A 112 12.34 4.34 -11.55
CA GLY A 112 12.14 5.78 -11.76
C GLY A 112 12.49 6.66 -10.56
N GLY A 113 12.28 7.96 -10.75
CA GLY A 113 12.61 8.97 -9.74
C GLY A 113 12.42 10.42 -10.19
N GLU A 114 12.19 10.65 -11.48
CA GLU A 114 12.01 11.95 -12.11
C GLU A 114 10.79 12.71 -11.58
N ASP A 115 9.73 11.97 -11.21
CA ASP A 115 8.48 12.54 -10.71
C ASP A 115 8.54 12.87 -9.21
N TRP A 116 9.61 12.49 -8.52
CA TRP A 116 9.82 12.69 -7.09
C TRP A 116 10.77 13.87 -6.85
N GLU A 117 10.26 15.00 -6.37
CA GLU A 117 11.02 16.25 -6.20
C GLU A 117 12.37 16.07 -5.46
N ALA A 118 12.41 15.22 -4.43
CA ALA A 118 13.63 14.96 -3.66
C ALA A 118 14.76 14.31 -4.49
N PHE A 119 14.43 13.63 -5.59
CA PHE A 119 15.41 12.98 -6.47
C PHE A 119 15.48 13.65 -7.85
N GLY A 120 14.33 13.84 -8.51
CA GLY A 120 14.14 14.76 -9.64
C GLY A 120 14.83 14.35 -10.95
N ARG A 121 15.25 13.09 -11.09
CA ARG A 121 15.93 12.56 -12.29
C ARG A 121 15.66 11.06 -12.45
N PRO A 122 15.93 10.46 -13.62
CA PRO A 122 15.77 9.01 -13.78
C PRO A 122 16.72 8.24 -12.87
N SER A 123 16.26 7.08 -12.40
CA SER A 123 17.01 6.19 -11.52
C SER A 123 17.87 5.22 -12.33
N TYR A 124 19.16 5.09 -11.96
CA TYR A 124 20.11 4.16 -12.58
C TYR A 124 20.88 3.37 -11.53
N TYR A 125 21.63 2.34 -11.92
CA TYR A 125 22.38 1.51 -10.98
C TYR A 125 23.39 2.32 -10.13
N GLU A 126 24.10 3.24 -10.78
CA GLU A 126 25.12 4.11 -10.18
C GLU A 126 24.49 5.20 -9.29
N ASP A 127 23.27 5.61 -9.60
CA ASP A 127 22.55 6.70 -8.94
C ASP A 127 21.05 6.38 -8.86
N PRO A 128 20.64 5.50 -7.92
CA PRO A 128 19.24 5.11 -7.79
C PRO A 128 18.49 6.11 -6.89
N SER A 129 17.20 6.23 -7.12
CA SER A 129 16.32 7.09 -6.31
C SER A 129 16.18 6.63 -4.85
N THR A 130 16.54 5.39 -4.54
CA THR A 130 16.72 4.88 -3.18
C THR A 130 17.75 3.75 -3.14
N ARG A 131 18.42 3.59 -1.99
CA ARG A 131 19.34 2.48 -1.69
C ARG A 131 18.70 1.45 -0.75
N TRP A 132 17.37 1.33 -0.79
CA TRP A 132 16.62 0.37 0.01
C TRP A 132 17.13 -1.08 -0.19
N PRO A 133 17.19 -1.92 0.85
CA PRO A 133 16.86 -1.62 2.26
C PRO A 133 18.07 -1.12 3.07
N ASP A 134 19.27 -1.25 2.53
CA ASP A 134 20.51 -1.05 3.29
C ASP A 134 20.86 0.43 3.49
N PHE A 135 20.42 1.30 2.58
CA PHE A 135 20.72 2.74 2.53
C PHE A 135 22.22 3.06 2.52
N LYS A 136 23.04 2.13 2.02
CA LYS A 136 24.50 2.29 1.92
C LYS A 136 24.89 2.72 0.50
N PRO A 137 25.85 3.65 0.34
CA PRO A 137 26.28 4.12 -0.98
C PRO A 137 26.85 3.03 -1.90
N ASP A 138 27.46 2.00 -1.32
CA ASP A 138 28.15 0.90 -2.00
C ASP A 138 27.26 -0.33 -2.22
N MET A 139 25.97 -0.26 -1.88
CA MET A 139 25.02 -1.36 -2.05
C MET A 139 24.03 -1.09 -3.20
N PRO A 140 23.66 -2.11 -4.00
CA PRO A 140 22.59 -1.96 -4.96
C PRO A 140 21.23 -1.90 -4.26
N VAL A 141 20.25 -1.34 -4.96
CA VAL A 141 18.84 -1.42 -4.54
C VAL A 141 18.36 -2.88 -4.62
N ARG A 142 17.57 -3.32 -3.64
CA ARG A 142 17.14 -4.72 -3.53
C ARG A 142 15.66 -4.84 -3.13
N PRO A 143 14.82 -5.50 -3.96
CA PRO A 143 13.51 -5.97 -3.52
C PRO A 143 13.64 -6.79 -2.24
N SER A 144 12.70 -6.63 -1.32
CA SER A 144 12.80 -7.20 0.02
C SER A 144 11.44 -7.58 0.59
N VAL A 145 11.39 -8.70 1.30
CA VAL A 145 10.25 -9.03 2.17
C VAL A 145 10.47 -8.38 3.54
N VAL A 146 9.46 -7.67 4.03
CA VAL A 146 9.47 -6.98 5.32
C VAL A 146 8.50 -7.69 6.26
N ALA A 147 8.96 -8.01 7.47
CA ALA A 147 8.10 -8.44 8.56
C ALA A 147 7.74 -7.23 9.44
N ILE A 148 6.48 -6.78 9.36
CA ILE A 148 5.95 -5.68 10.15
C ILE A 148 5.36 -6.25 11.43
N THR A 149 5.87 -5.81 12.58
CA THR A 149 5.44 -6.22 13.91
C THR A 149 5.20 -5.01 14.80
N LYS A 150 4.35 -5.18 15.81
CA LYS A 150 4.12 -4.16 16.84
C LYS A 150 5.26 -4.17 17.87
N GLN A 151 5.79 -2.99 18.20
CA GLN A 151 6.74 -2.87 19.33
C GLN A 151 6.05 -3.29 20.63
N GLY A 152 6.71 -4.17 21.40
CA GLY A 152 6.12 -4.79 22.59
C GLY A 152 5.17 -5.96 22.29
N GLY A 153 4.99 -6.35 21.03
CA GLY A 153 4.16 -7.48 20.61
C GLY A 153 2.67 -7.17 20.55
N GLY A 154 1.89 -8.20 20.23
CA GLY A 154 0.44 -8.12 20.06
C GLY A 154 0.00 -7.80 18.64
N LYS A 155 -1.32 -7.77 18.44
CA LYS A 155 -1.94 -7.60 17.13
C LYS A 155 -1.56 -6.27 16.48
N ILE A 156 -1.36 -6.30 15.16
CA ILE A 156 -1.14 -5.11 14.34
C ILE A 156 -2.47 -4.48 13.90
N ALA A 157 -2.41 -3.17 13.64
CA ALA A 157 -3.55 -2.37 13.19
C ALA A 157 -4.80 -2.46 14.08
N VAL A 158 -4.61 -2.53 15.40
CA VAL A 158 -5.70 -2.39 16.38
C VAL A 158 -6.13 -0.94 16.56
#